data_AF-A0A1B6IKW2-F1
#
_entry.id   AF-A0A1B6IKW2-F1
#
_cell.length_a   1.000
_cell.length_b   1.000
_cell.length_c   1.000
_cell.angle_alpha   90.00
_cell.angle_beta   90.00
_cell.angle_gamma   90.00
#
_symmetry.space_group_name_H-M   'P 1'
#
loop_
_entity.id
_entity.type
_entity.pdbx_description
1 polymer ?
#
loop_
_entity_poly.entity_id
_entity_poly.type
_entity_poly.pdbx_seq_one_letter_code
_entity_poly.pdbx_strand_id
1 'polypeptide(L)'
;MSLDPGASAKSKENDDEKLHSCQKASQRYSKMFIVGRELCFLLLIVFTTYASFNSNIGSAPAPAPFFPQGSLVADYFRGELEAALVRASEGDISFIMYYAPWDADSQAARRHFDTAATQHYQQVYFAGINCWQPKSDCRKTLDKIQQFPKLVAYITHETGVEYRGPRDHRYMSAFLEGIMRPLHRVHGQADLVNLRSAYNVVVVAYLNFQGMRGGTPYRAMYETALKFLERDVRQEIAFAVVTSFKTTVEMGVDRSPCIKLYLWNETLDYPGHFSADQLTDWVTSRLHQVSLWLSPPGVKSLTLAPYVTQGPALVMFTPLENFVMYDMLREVGLEYYNCNNSSEISQLAQNISNFVSERISRARRTSLSCQSRSLDYAPTVQVLNNVWIN
;
A
#
# COMPACT_ATOMS: atom_id res chain seq x y z
N MET A 1 -29.83 101.24 19.71
CA MET A 1 -28.51 101.69 19.22
C MET A 1 -27.53 101.38 20.33
N SER A 2 -26.59 100.46 20.23
CA SER A 2 -26.02 99.76 19.08
C SER A 2 -25.49 98.39 19.55
N LEU A 3 -25.46 97.42 18.65
CA LEU A 3 -24.85 96.09 18.86
C LEU A 3 -23.31 96.23 18.92
N ASP A 4 -22.67 95.55 19.87
CA ASP A 4 -21.21 95.37 19.92
C ASP A 4 -20.90 93.86 19.94
N PRO A 5 -20.21 93.30 18.92
CA PRO A 5 -19.85 91.89 18.87
C PRO A 5 -18.40 91.71 19.37
N GLY A 6 -18.24 91.19 20.58
CA GLY A 6 -16.90 91.08 21.19
C GLY A 6 -16.75 89.94 22.20
N ALA A 7 -17.42 88.81 21.99
CA ALA A 7 -17.32 87.65 22.89
C ALA A 7 -17.39 86.31 22.13
N SER A 8 -16.53 86.09 21.14
CA SER A 8 -16.46 84.77 20.45
C SER A 8 -15.09 84.46 19.82
N ALA A 9 -13.99 84.87 20.44
CA ALA A 9 -12.64 84.53 19.93
C ALA A 9 -11.72 83.86 20.96
N LYS A 10 -11.87 84.09 22.27
CA LYS A 10 -10.92 83.60 23.29
C LYS A 10 -11.14 82.19 23.83
N SER A 11 -12.26 81.53 23.50
CA SER A 11 -12.59 80.18 24.00
C SER A 11 -12.27 79.06 23.01
N LYS A 12 -12.03 79.35 21.72
CA LYS A 12 -11.73 78.31 20.72
C LYS A 12 -10.23 78.04 20.56
N GLU A 13 -9.38 79.03 20.80
CA GLU A 13 -7.94 78.91 20.58
C GLU A 13 -7.21 78.05 21.64
N ASN A 14 -7.75 77.98 22.86
CA ASN A 14 -7.12 77.24 23.98
C ASN A 14 -7.48 75.73 24.01
N ASP A 15 -8.58 75.33 23.39
CA ASP A 15 -9.00 73.92 23.32
C ASP A 15 -8.33 73.18 22.15
N ASP A 16 -8.06 73.86 21.04
CA ASP A 16 -7.35 73.28 19.88
C ASP A 16 -5.85 73.02 20.19
N GLU A 17 -5.21 73.87 21.00
CA GLU A 17 -3.80 73.69 21.38
C GLU A 17 -3.59 72.51 22.35
N LYS A 18 -4.56 72.28 23.26
CA LYS A 18 -4.58 71.13 24.17
C LYS A 18 -4.87 69.81 23.44
N LEU A 19 -5.77 69.83 22.45
CA LEU A 19 -6.09 68.66 21.65
C LEU A 19 -4.90 68.22 20.78
N HIS A 20 -4.19 69.17 20.15
CA HIS A 20 -2.99 68.90 19.35
C HIS A 20 -1.80 68.37 20.17
N SER A 21 -1.63 68.83 21.41
CA SER A 21 -0.59 68.35 22.33
C SER A 21 -0.85 66.91 22.80
N CYS A 22 -2.10 66.59 23.14
CA CYS A 22 -2.50 65.24 23.56
C CYS A 22 -2.40 64.21 22.42
N GLN A 23 -2.73 64.62 21.18
CA GLN A 23 -2.58 63.77 19.99
C GLN A 23 -1.12 63.46 19.65
N LYS A 24 -0.20 64.44 19.76
CA LYS A 24 1.24 64.24 19.51
C LYS A 24 1.90 63.28 20.53
N ALA A 25 1.47 63.34 21.79
CA ALA A 25 1.97 62.42 22.83
C ALA A 25 1.49 60.98 22.56
N SER A 26 0.20 60.77 22.29
CA SER A 26 -0.37 59.46 21.95
C SER A 26 0.27 58.84 20.70
N GLN A 27 0.54 59.65 19.67
CA GLN A 27 1.19 59.21 18.43
C GLN A 27 2.67 58.83 18.62
N ARG A 28 3.39 59.45 19.56
CA ARG A 28 4.77 59.06 19.93
C ARG A 28 4.80 57.76 20.73
N TYR A 29 3.89 57.57 21.68
CA TYR A 29 3.79 56.32 22.44
C TYR A 29 3.43 55.13 21.55
N SER A 30 2.52 55.31 20.59
CA SER A 30 2.16 54.27 19.62
C SER A 30 3.32 53.89 18.69
N LYS A 31 4.09 54.87 18.18
CA LYS A 31 5.30 54.59 17.38
C LYS A 31 6.40 53.90 18.18
N MET A 32 6.59 54.25 19.45
CA MET A 32 7.58 53.63 20.32
C MET A 32 7.21 52.17 20.67
N PHE A 33 5.91 51.88 20.81
CA PHE A 33 5.40 50.53 21.01
C PHE A 33 5.56 49.64 19.77
N ILE A 34 5.34 50.20 18.57
CA ILE A 34 5.57 49.49 17.30
C ILE A 34 7.05 49.19 17.12
N VAL A 35 7.94 50.17 17.33
CA VAL A 35 9.40 49.97 17.22
C VAL A 35 9.90 48.94 18.25
N GLY A 36 9.39 48.99 19.48
CA GLY A 36 9.71 48.01 20.52
C GLY A 36 9.26 46.59 20.15
N ARG A 37 8.07 46.45 19.55
CA ARG A 37 7.55 45.18 19.05
C ARG A 37 8.42 44.61 17.92
N GLU A 38 8.78 45.43 16.93
CA GLU A 38 9.62 44.98 15.81
C GLU A 38 11.04 44.62 16.28
N LEU A 39 11.61 45.36 17.24
CA LEU A 39 12.91 45.01 17.85
C LEU A 39 12.84 43.70 18.65
N CYS A 40 11.74 43.45 19.37
CA CYS A 40 11.54 42.17 20.04
C CYS A 40 11.42 41.01 19.05
N PHE A 41 10.74 41.20 17.92
CA PHE A 41 10.68 40.19 16.86
C PHE A 41 12.05 39.92 16.23
N LEU A 42 12.84 40.96 15.95
CA LEU A 42 14.20 40.80 15.44
C LEU A 42 15.11 40.08 16.45
N LEU A 43 15.02 40.43 17.74
CA LEU A 43 15.76 39.73 18.79
C LEU A 43 15.32 38.27 18.93
N LEU A 44 14.02 37.97 18.83
CA LEU A 44 13.53 36.58 18.83
C LEU A 44 14.04 35.79 17.63
N ILE A 45 14.09 36.39 16.43
CA ILE A 45 14.67 35.75 15.24
C ILE A 45 16.17 35.50 15.45
N VAL A 46 16.91 36.46 16.01
CA VAL A 46 18.34 36.29 16.30
C VAL A 46 18.58 35.24 17.37
N PHE A 47 17.78 35.20 18.44
CA PHE A 47 17.89 34.18 19.48
C PHE A 47 17.51 32.78 18.97
N THR A 48 16.47 32.66 18.14
CA THR A 48 16.08 31.36 17.55
C THR A 48 17.09 30.86 16.53
N THR A 49 17.64 31.75 15.69
CA THR A 49 18.73 31.40 14.77
C THR A 49 20.02 31.06 15.51
N TYR A 50 20.39 31.81 16.55
CA TYR A 50 21.55 31.50 17.40
C TYR A 50 21.36 30.16 18.14
N ALA A 51 20.18 29.89 18.69
CA ALA A 51 19.85 28.61 19.31
C ALA A 51 19.88 27.45 18.29
N SER A 52 19.47 27.68 17.04
CA SER A 52 19.57 26.70 15.96
C SER A 52 21.01 26.46 15.48
N PHE A 53 21.90 27.46 15.60
CA PHE A 53 23.32 27.32 15.27
C PHE A 53 24.12 26.66 16.41
N ASN A 54 23.75 26.91 17.67
CA ASN A 54 24.37 26.31 18.85
C ASN A 54 23.73 24.99 19.29
N SER A 55 22.60 24.59 18.71
CA SER A 55 22.19 23.19 18.78
C SER A 55 23.21 22.41 17.96
N ASN A 56 24.19 21.82 18.65
CA ASN A 56 24.92 20.68 18.12
C ASN A 56 23.88 19.78 17.46
N ILE A 57 23.91 19.68 16.13
CA ILE A 57 23.12 18.72 15.38
C ILE A 57 23.43 17.38 16.06
N GLY A 58 22.48 16.91 16.88
CA GLY A 58 22.74 15.81 17.80
C GLY A 58 23.27 14.65 16.98
N SER A 59 24.45 14.15 17.36
CA SER A 59 24.94 12.87 16.83
C SER A 59 23.78 11.88 16.85
N ALA A 60 23.54 11.19 15.74
CA ALA A 60 22.41 10.27 15.66
C ALA A 60 22.39 9.32 16.87
N PRO A 61 21.21 8.98 17.40
CA PRO A 61 21.08 8.09 18.54
C PRO A 61 21.90 6.81 18.34
N ALA A 62 22.42 6.26 19.44
CA ALA A 62 23.09 4.97 19.38
C ALA A 62 22.11 3.92 18.82
N PRO A 63 22.57 3.04 17.91
CA PRO A 63 21.71 2.02 17.32
C PRO A 63 21.24 1.05 18.41
N ALA A 64 19.93 0.82 18.47
CA ALA A 64 19.29 -0.08 19.42
C ALA A 64 18.33 -1.03 18.70
N PRO A 65 18.06 -2.22 19.26
CA PRO A 65 17.14 -3.18 18.65
C PRO A 65 15.78 -2.56 18.31
N PHE A 66 15.39 -2.73 17.06
CA PHE A 66 14.09 -2.35 16.53
C PHE A 66 13.07 -3.48 16.63
N PHE A 67 13.45 -4.74 16.85
CA PHE A 67 12.48 -5.81 17.15
C PHE A 67 12.59 -6.25 18.61
N PRO A 68 11.49 -6.72 19.23
CA PRO A 68 11.53 -7.18 20.62
C PRO A 68 12.42 -8.44 20.76
N GLN A 69 12.97 -8.65 21.95
CA GLN A 69 13.72 -9.87 22.24
C GLN A 69 12.81 -11.10 22.07
N GLY A 70 13.32 -12.12 21.36
CA GLY A 70 12.54 -13.33 21.03
C GLY A 70 11.70 -13.23 19.76
N SER A 71 11.72 -12.09 19.06
CA SER A 71 11.17 -11.98 17.69
C SER A 71 11.84 -12.98 16.75
N LEU A 72 11.07 -13.50 15.80
CA LEU A 72 11.57 -14.34 14.70
C LEU A 72 12.20 -13.51 13.57
N VAL A 73 12.16 -12.17 13.68
CA VAL A 73 12.85 -11.26 12.77
C VAL A 73 14.29 -11.05 13.24
N ALA A 74 15.26 -11.44 12.42
CA ALA A 74 16.66 -11.15 12.68
C ALA A 74 16.94 -9.64 12.53
N ASP A 75 17.30 -8.98 13.62
CA ASP A 75 17.40 -7.52 13.67
C ASP A 75 18.85 -7.02 13.57
N TYR A 76 19.23 -6.54 12.39
CA TYR A 76 20.52 -5.93 12.07
C TYR A 76 20.46 -4.42 12.33
N PHE A 77 20.20 -4.04 13.59
CA PHE A 77 19.93 -2.66 13.99
C PHE A 77 21.13 -1.70 13.89
N ARG A 78 22.35 -2.24 13.74
CA ARG A 78 23.58 -1.47 13.45
C ARG A 78 23.75 -1.17 11.95
N GLY A 79 22.90 -1.74 11.09
CA GLY A 79 22.93 -1.59 9.65
C GLY A 79 23.98 -2.47 8.96
N GLU A 80 24.18 -3.69 9.48
CA GLU A 80 25.10 -4.72 8.99
C GLU A 80 24.55 -5.40 7.71
N LEU A 81 24.56 -4.67 6.60
CA LEU A 81 23.90 -5.09 5.35
C LEU A 81 24.46 -6.41 4.80
N GLU A 82 25.78 -6.55 4.74
CA GLU A 82 26.44 -7.72 4.14
C GLU A 82 26.10 -9.00 4.91
N ALA A 83 26.21 -8.96 6.24
CA ALA A 83 25.86 -10.09 7.11
C ALA A 83 24.39 -10.50 6.95
N ALA A 84 23.50 -9.53 6.83
CA ALA A 84 22.08 -9.79 6.61
C ALA A 84 21.80 -10.46 5.27
N LEU A 85 22.43 -10.00 4.18
CA LEU A 85 22.24 -10.54 2.84
C LEU A 85 22.88 -11.93 2.69
N VAL A 86 24.04 -12.18 3.29
CA VAL A 86 24.64 -13.52 3.34
C VAL A 86 23.69 -14.49 4.03
N ARG A 87 23.18 -14.13 5.21
CA ARG A 87 22.23 -15.00 5.92
C ARG A 87 20.92 -15.20 5.16
N ALA A 88 20.42 -14.15 4.49
CA ALA A 88 19.23 -14.24 3.64
C ALA A 88 19.42 -15.17 2.43
N SER A 89 20.64 -15.26 1.90
CA SER A 89 20.97 -16.13 0.76
C SER A 89 21.01 -17.62 1.11
N GLU A 90 21.05 -17.99 2.39
CA GLU A 90 21.02 -19.37 2.84
C GLU A 90 19.61 -19.99 2.79
N GLY A 91 18.56 -19.16 2.73
CA GLY A 91 17.17 -19.58 2.57
C GLY A 91 16.68 -19.48 1.13
N ASP A 92 15.62 -20.23 0.81
CA ASP A 92 14.95 -20.18 -0.49
C ASP A 92 14.27 -18.81 -0.71
N ILE A 93 13.63 -18.31 0.34
CA ILE A 93 12.90 -17.04 0.35
C ILE A 93 13.25 -16.27 1.62
N SER A 94 13.58 -14.99 1.45
CA SER A 94 13.85 -14.05 2.53
C SER A 94 13.02 -12.79 2.38
N PHE A 95 12.34 -12.33 3.42
CA PHE A 95 11.63 -11.06 3.43
C PHE A 95 12.36 -10.06 4.34
N ILE A 96 12.87 -8.99 3.72
CA ILE A 96 13.74 -8.01 4.37
C ILE A 96 13.04 -6.66 4.50
N MET A 97 13.03 -6.13 5.71
CA MET A 97 12.58 -4.79 6.04
C MET A 97 13.77 -3.85 6.20
N TYR A 98 14.01 -3.00 5.21
CA TYR A 98 14.93 -1.88 5.33
C TYR A 98 14.21 -0.73 6.02
N TYR A 99 14.62 -0.36 7.23
CA TYR A 99 13.87 0.58 8.08
C TYR A 99 14.73 1.73 8.61
N ALA A 100 14.04 2.75 9.12
CA ALA A 100 14.62 3.80 9.94
C ALA A 100 13.90 3.85 11.31
N PRO A 101 14.62 3.87 12.45
CA PRO A 101 13.97 3.81 13.77
C PRO A 101 13.05 4.99 14.10
N TRP A 102 13.25 6.16 13.50
CA TRP A 102 12.44 7.36 13.77
C TRP A 102 11.25 7.51 12.82
N ASP A 103 11.21 6.69 11.77
CA ASP A 103 10.20 6.80 10.72
C ASP A 103 8.86 6.23 11.21
N ALA A 104 7.81 7.05 11.12
CA ALA A 104 6.48 6.68 11.63
C ALA A 104 5.92 5.45 10.91
N ASP A 105 6.19 5.34 9.62
CA ASP A 105 5.75 4.25 8.77
C ASP A 105 6.45 2.93 9.15
N SER A 106 7.73 2.99 9.48
CA SER A 106 8.53 1.86 9.97
C SER A 106 7.99 1.40 11.32
N GLN A 107 7.71 2.34 12.23
CA GLN A 107 7.14 2.03 13.54
C GLN A 107 5.76 1.37 13.42
N ALA A 108 4.91 1.85 12.51
CA ALA A 108 3.61 1.25 12.24
C ALA A 108 3.74 -0.17 11.66
N ALA A 109 4.68 -0.40 10.74
CA ALA A 109 4.90 -1.69 10.11
C ALA A 109 5.50 -2.74 11.07
N ARG A 110 6.29 -2.32 12.07
CA ARG A 110 7.07 -3.19 12.97
C ARG A 110 6.27 -4.39 13.50
N ARG A 111 5.09 -4.14 14.09
CA ARG A 111 4.26 -5.19 14.70
C ARG A 111 3.66 -6.13 13.66
N HIS A 112 3.24 -5.57 12.52
CA HIS A 112 2.70 -6.36 11.42
C HIS A 112 3.76 -7.24 10.77
N PHE A 113 4.97 -6.72 10.59
CA PHE A 113 6.11 -7.48 10.06
C PHE A 113 6.51 -8.63 10.99
N ASP A 114 6.58 -8.39 12.30
CA ASP A 114 6.83 -9.42 13.33
C ASP A 114 5.73 -10.50 13.37
N THR A 115 4.47 -10.09 13.15
CA THR A 115 3.33 -11.03 13.05
C THR A 115 3.44 -11.88 11.79
N ALA A 116 3.76 -11.29 10.64
CA ALA A 116 3.98 -12.02 9.39
C ALA A 116 5.16 -13.00 9.53
N ALA A 117 6.22 -12.62 10.24
CA ALA A 117 7.33 -13.53 10.57
C ALA A 117 6.84 -14.74 11.36
N THR A 118 6.00 -14.52 12.38
CA THR A 118 5.40 -15.61 13.16
C THR A 118 4.52 -16.54 12.32
N GLN A 119 3.87 -16.04 11.28
CA GLN A 119 3.01 -16.84 10.41
C GLN A 119 3.80 -17.67 9.40
N HIS A 120 4.97 -17.19 8.94
CA HIS A 120 5.70 -17.76 7.80
C HIS A 120 7.13 -18.23 8.12
N TYR A 121 7.53 -18.27 9.40
CA TYR A 121 8.91 -18.57 9.81
C TYR A 121 9.47 -19.92 9.31
N GLN A 122 8.60 -20.87 8.99
CA GLN A 122 9.00 -22.19 8.49
C GLN A 122 9.46 -22.17 7.03
N GLN A 123 9.01 -21.17 6.26
CA GLN A 123 9.16 -21.10 4.81
C GLN A 123 9.94 -19.86 4.36
N VAL A 124 9.92 -18.79 5.17
CA VAL A 124 10.52 -17.50 4.84
C VAL A 124 11.41 -17.03 5.98
N TYR A 125 12.64 -16.64 5.64
CA TYR A 125 13.53 -15.97 6.58
C TYR A 125 13.17 -14.48 6.68
N PHE A 126 13.06 -13.93 7.89
CA PHE A 126 12.73 -12.52 8.11
C PHE A 126 13.91 -11.77 8.70
N ALA A 127 14.21 -10.61 8.13
CA ALA A 127 15.26 -9.73 8.65
C ALA A 127 14.85 -8.26 8.62
N GLY A 128 15.29 -7.50 9.62
CA GLY A 128 15.22 -6.05 9.67
C GLY A 128 16.61 -5.45 9.57
N ILE A 129 16.81 -4.43 8.73
CA ILE A 129 18.10 -3.74 8.59
C ILE A 129 17.90 -2.25 8.77
N ASN A 130 18.60 -1.66 9.76
CA ASN A 130 18.59 -0.21 9.96
C ASN A 130 19.45 0.46 8.89
N CYS A 131 18.81 1.11 7.92
CA CYS A 131 19.50 1.78 6.81
C CYS A 131 19.53 3.29 6.94
N TRP A 132 19.13 3.82 8.10
CA TRP A 132 19.30 5.22 8.44
C TRP A 132 20.54 5.48 9.30
N GLN A 133 21.02 4.48 10.06
CA GLN A 133 22.15 4.64 10.98
C GLN A 133 23.37 5.25 10.27
N PRO A 134 23.90 6.40 10.74
CA PRO A 134 25.09 7.00 10.15
C PRO A 134 26.29 6.06 10.18
N LYS A 135 27.09 6.08 9.11
CA LYS A 135 28.28 5.24 8.91
C LYS A 135 28.03 3.73 8.86
N SER A 136 26.78 3.27 8.94
CA SER A 136 26.44 1.86 8.72
C SER A 136 26.70 1.44 7.28
N ASP A 137 26.88 0.14 7.07
CA ASP A 137 27.10 -0.42 5.73
C ASP A 137 25.86 -0.26 4.87
N CYS A 138 24.67 -0.47 5.45
CA CYS A 138 23.43 -0.28 4.72
C CYS A 138 23.27 1.17 4.22
N ARG A 139 23.52 2.17 5.07
CA ARG A 139 23.37 3.58 4.67
C ARG A 139 24.35 3.98 3.57
N LYS A 140 25.56 3.40 3.54
CA LYS A 140 26.57 3.68 2.51
C LYS A 140 26.19 3.04 1.17
N THR A 141 25.69 1.80 1.21
CA THR A 141 25.36 1.03 -0.01
C THR A 141 23.99 1.42 -0.59
N LEU A 142 23.02 1.71 0.27
CA LEU A 142 21.64 2.06 -0.07
C LEU A 142 21.31 3.48 0.41
N ASP A 143 22.16 4.44 0.04
CA ASP A 143 22.06 5.85 0.44
C ASP A 143 20.79 6.57 -0.06
N LYS A 144 20.15 6.01 -1.10
CA LYS A 144 18.99 6.58 -1.83
C LYS A 144 17.64 5.93 -1.51
N ILE A 145 17.48 5.24 -0.38
CA ILE A 145 16.14 4.80 0.04
C ILE A 145 15.26 6.04 0.22
N GLN A 146 14.28 6.22 -0.67
CA GLN A 146 13.42 7.41 -0.72
C GLN A 146 12.37 7.41 0.40
N GLN A 147 11.87 6.23 0.75
CA GLN A 147 10.83 6.05 1.76
C GLN A 147 11.14 4.81 2.60
N PHE A 148 10.92 4.95 3.91
CA PHE A 148 10.96 3.85 4.85
C PHE A 148 9.52 3.43 5.25
N PRO A 149 9.32 2.16 5.65
CA PRO A 149 10.23 1.06 5.40
C PRO A 149 10.16 0.62 3.93
N LYS A 150 11.28 0.15 3.38
CA LYS A 150 11.29 -0.58 2.12
C LYS A 150 11.22 -2.08 2.41
N LEU A 151 10.23 -2.76 1.87
CA LEU A 151 9.98 -4.18 2.10
C LEU A 151 10.30 -4.96 0.82
N VAL A 152 11.21 -5.93 0.87
CA VAL A 152 11.65 -6.67 -0.33
C VAL A 152 11.76 -8.16 -0.02
N ALA A 153 11.11 -8.98 -0.84
CA ALA A 153 11.30 -10.43 -0.82
C ALA A 153 12.40 -10.83 -1.81
N TYR A 154 13.42 -11.53 -1.34
CA TYR A 154 14.47 -12.12 -2.14
C TYR A 154 14.19 -13.61 -2.32
N ILE A 155 14.26 -14.08 -3.55
CA ILE A 155 14.18 -15.50 -3.91
C ILE A 155 15.58 -15.89 -4.38
N THR A 156 16.08 -17.06 -3.97
CA THR A 156 17.44 -17.49 -4.33
C THR A 156 17.66 -17.42 -5.84
N HIS A 157 18.76 -16.80 -6.25
CA HIS A 157 19.15 -16.59 -7.65
C HIS A 157 18.24 -15.68 -8.50
N GLU A 158 17.22 -15.06 -7.90
CA GLU A 158 16.37 -14.07 -8.57
C GLU A 158 16.59 -12.66 -7.99
N THR A 159 16.11 -11.65 -8.70
CA THR A 159 16.09 -10.29 -8.17
C THR A 159 15.03 -10.14 -7.09
N GLY A 160 15.28 -9.29 -6.10
CA GLY A 160 14.30 -9.00 -5.05
C GLY A 160 13.01 -8.38 -5.62
N VAL A 161 11.87 -8.84 -5.12
CA VAL A 161 10.52 -8.37 -5.45
C VAL A 161 10.07 -7.40 -4.37
N GLU A 162 9.84 -6.14 -4.74
CA GLU A 162 9.45 -5.09 -3.79
C GLU A 162 7.96 -5.18 -3.42
N TYR A 163 7.68 -5.25 -2.12
CA TYR A 163 6.32 -5.17 -1.60
C TYR A 163 5.89 -3.71 -1.45
N ARG A 164 4.89 -3.30 -2.25
CA ARG A 164 4.36 -1.92 -2.30
C ARG A 164 2.96 -1.77 -1.71
N GLY A 165 2.49 -2.79 -0.99
CA GLY A 165 1.14 -2.83 -0.43
C GLY A 165 0.96 -2.18 0.94
N PRO A 166 -0.28 -2.22 1.48
CA PRO A 166 -0.57 -1.77 2.84
C PRO A 166 0.34 -2.43 3.88
N ARG A 167 0.73 -1.69 4.91
CA ARG A 167 1.65 -2.19 5.96
C ARG A 167 0.93 -3.05 7.00
N ASP A 168 0.15 -4.01 6.54
CA ASP A 168 -0.60 -4.95 7.34
C ASP A 168 -0.16 -6.39 7.03
N HIS A 169 0.03 -7.17 8.10
CA HIS A 169 0.54 -8.53 8.06
C HIS A 169 -0.23 -9.49 7.14
N ARG A 170 -1.53 -9.27 6.90
CA ARG A 170 -2.36 -10.12 6.03
C ARG A 170 -2.03 -9.90 4.56
N TYR A 171 -1.81 -8.65 4.15
CA TYR A 171 -1.37 -8.36 2.79
C TYR A 171 0.08 -8.78 2.58
N MET A 172 0.95 -8.61 3.58
CA MET A 172 2.31 -9.16 3.55
C MET A 172 2.26 -10.69 3.40
N SER A 173 1.38 -11.36 4.16
CA SER A 173 1.18 -12.81 4.04
C SER A 173 0.69 -13.21 2.66
N ALA A 174 -0.33 -12.54 2.11
CA ALA A 174 -0.80 -12.81 0.76
C ALA A 174 0.31 -12.63 -0.30
N PHE A 175 1.12 -11.58 -0.16
CA PHE A 175 2.29 -11.36 -1.00
C PHE A 175 3.29 -12.51 -0.89
N LEU A 176 3.65 -12.95 0.32
CA LEU A 176 4.56 -14.08 0.53
C LEU A 176 4.02 -15.39 -0.02
N GLU A 177 2.72 -15.66 0.14
CA GLU A 177 2.06 -16.82 -0.48
C GLU A 177 2.15 -16.76 -2.01
N GLY A 178 1.98 -15.57 -2.60
CA GLY A 178 2.18 -15.33 -4.02
C GLY A 178 3.63 -15.55 -4.46
N ILE A 179 4.62 -15.16 -3.65
CA ILE A 179 6.05 -15.42 -3.89
C ILE A 179 6.34 -16.93 -3.83
N MET A 180 5.78 -17.64 -2.84
CA MET A 180 5.95 -19.08 -2.68
C MET A 180 5.29 -19.87 -3.81
N ARG A 181 4.18 -19.37 -4.36
CA ARG A 181 3.43 -20.01 -5.44
C ARG A 181 2.98 -19.02 -6.51
N PRO A 182 3.91 -18.52 -7.35
CA PRO A 182 3.58 -17.51 -8.36
C PRO A 182 2.69 -18.07 -9.48
N LEU A 183 2.70 -19.39 -9.69
CA LEU A 183 1.99 -20.08 -10.76
C LEU A 183 1.06 -21.17 -10.23
N HIS A 184 -0.21 -21.10 -10.63
CA HIS A 184 -1.20 -22.15 -10.38
C HIS A 184 -1.10 -23.25 -11.45
N ARG A 185 -1.06 -24.51 -11.05
CA ARG A 185 -1.13 -25.62 -12.00
C ARG A 185 -2.59 -25.96 -12.30
N VAL A 186 -2.95 -25.99 -13.58
CA VAL A 186 -4.29 -26.32 -14.06
C VAL A 186 -4.29 -27.74 -14.61
N HIS A 187 -5.16 -28.59 -14.07
CA HIS A 187 -5.32 -29.99 -14.46
C HIS A 187 -6.51 -30.24 -15.39
N GLY A 188 -7.39 -29.25 -15.57
CA GLY A 188 -8.50 -29.32 -16.50
C GLY A 188 -9.42 -28.11 -16.45
N GLN A 189 -10.56 -28.19 -17.13
CA GLN A 189 -11.49 -27.08 -17.28
C GLN A 189 -12.08 -26.59 -15.95
N ALA A 190 -12.34 -27.51 -15.01
CA ALA A 190 -12.87 -27.15 -13.69
C ALA A 190 -11.92 -26.22 -12.91
N ASP A 191 -10.62 -26.49 -12.95
CA ASP A 191 -9.61 -25.64 -12.28
C ASP A 191 -9.57 -24.24 -12.90
N LEU A 192 -9.69 -24.14 -14.23
CA LEU A 192 -9.76 -22.85 -14.91
C LEU A 192 -11.02 -22.06 -14.51
N VAL A 193 -12.17 -22.74 -14.42
CA VAL A 193 -13.42 -22.11 -13.95
C VAL A 193 -13.27 -21.60 -12.51
N ASN A 194 -12.65 -22.39 -11.63
CA ASN A 194 -12.39 -21.99 -10.24
C ASN A 194 -11.46 -20.77 -10.17
N LEU A 195 -10.38 -20.77 -10.97
CA LEU A 195 -9.46 -19.63 -11.05
C LEU A 195 -10.18 -18.37 -11.57
N ARG A 196 -10.98 -18.49 -12.63
CA ARG A 196 -11.75 -17.35 -13.18
C ARG A 196 -12.79 -16.82 -12.20
N SER A 197 -13.26 -17.65 -11.27
CA SER A 197 -14.19 -17.25 -10.21
C SER A 197 -13.46 -16.54 -9.05
N ALA A 198 -12.27 -17.00 -8.70
CA ALA A 198 -11.47 -16.45 -7.60
C ALA A 198 -10.70 -15.17 -7.96
N TYR A 199 -10.32 -15.00 -9.23
CA TYR A 199 -9.49 -13.89 -9.71
C TYR A 199 -10.20 -13.09 -10.80
N ASN A 200 -9.91 -11.80 -10.91
CA ASN A 200 -10.51 -10.93 -11.92
C ASN A 200 -10.01 -11.27 -13.32
N VAL A 201 -8.73 -11.60 -13.41
CA VAL A 201 -8.03 -11.93 -14.65
C VAL A 201 -7.19 -13.17 -14.45
N VAL A 202 -7.20 -14.07 -15.43
CA VAL A 202 -6.39 -15.28 -15.40
C VAL A 202 -5.55 -15.36 -16.65
N VAL A 203 -4.23 -15.42 -16.50
CA VAL A 203 -3.29 -15.68 -17.57
C VAL A 203 -2.91 -17.15 -17.53
N VAL A 204 -3.14 -17.90 -18.60
CA VAL A 204 -2.85 -19.34 -18.65
C VAL A 204 -1.83 -19.62 -19.75
N ALA A 205 -0.69 -20.18 -19.37
CA ALA A 205 0.27 -20.74 -20.31
C ALA A 205 -0.03 -22.22 -20.53
N TYR A 206 -0.38 -22.59 -21.76
CA TYR A 206 -0.54 -23.98 -22.18
C TYR A 206 0.81 -24.48 -22.68
N LEU A 207 1.45 -25.30 -21.85
CA LEU A 207 2.80 -25.78 -22.05
C LEU A 207 2.81 -27.31 -22.10
N ASN A 208 3.72 -27.89 -22.89
CA ASN A 208 3.92 -29.33 -22.93
C ASN A 208 5.27 -29.67 -22.31
N PHE A 209 5.25 -30.31 -21.13
CA PHE A 209 6.46 -30.62 -20.36
C PHE A 209 7.05 -31.99 -20.64
N GLN A 210 6.59 -32.74 -21.68
CA GLN A 210 7.05 -34.09 -22.07
C GLN A 210 8.56 -34.34 -21.86
N GLY A 211 8.97 -34.71 -20.64
CA GLY A 211 10.35 -34.97 -20.25
C GLY A 211 11.28 -33.76 -20.03
N MET A 212 10.84 -32.51 -20.22
CA MET A 212 11.66 -31.31 -20.02
C MET A 212 11.31 -30.58 -18.72
N ARG A 213 12.33 -30.09 -18.01
CA ARG A 213 12.15 -29.07 -16.97
C ARG A 213 11.84 -27.74 -17.67
N GLY A 214 10.84 -27.01 -17.19
CA GLY A 214 10.23 -25.84 -17.85
C GLY A 214 11.19 -24.98 -18.68
N GLY A 215 10.86 -24.79 -19.95
CA GLY A 215 11.65 -24.00 -20.90
C GLY A 215 11.35 -22.50 -20.85
N THR A 216 11.82 -21.77 -21.86
CA THR A 216 11.63 -20.30 -21.99
C THR A 216 10.18 -19.84 -21.76
N PRO A 217 9.13 -20.51 -22.27
CA PRO A 217 7.75 -20.11 -22.01
C PRO A 217 7.35 -20.18 -20.52
N TYR A 218 7.82 -21.20 -19.81
CA TYR A 218 7.55 -21.32 -18.37
C TYR A 218 8.29 -20.25 -17.58
N ARG A 219 9.57 -20.01 -17.90
CA ARG A 219 10.38 -18.98 -17.25
C ARG A 219 9.77 -17.58 -17.45
N ALA A 220 9.38 -17.25 -18.68
CA ALA A 220 8.71 -15.98 -18.98
C ALA A 220 7.44 -15.80 -18.15
N MET A 221 6.61 -16.84 -18.05
CA MET A 221 5.39 -16.82 -17.25
C MET A 221 5.67 -16.64 -15.75
N TYR A 222 6.66 -17.37 -15.21
CA TYR A 222 7.08 -17.28 -13.81
C TYR A 222 7.59 -15.88 -13.45
N GLU A 223 8.53 -15.35 -14.25
CA GLU A 223 9.08 -14.01 -14.05
C GLU A 223 8.02 -12.91 -14.21
N THR A 224 7.07 -13.07 -15.15
CA THR A 224 5.91 -12.16 -15.26
C THR A 224 5.05 -12.21 -14.00
N ALA A 225 4.75 -13.41 -13.48
CA ALA A 225 3.96 -13.54 -12.24
C ALA A 225 4.63 -12.81 -11.07
N LEU A 226 5.95 -12.96 -10.90
CA LEU A 226 6.72 -12.24 -9.89
C LEU A 226 6.68 -10.71 -10.10
N LYS A 227 6.84 -10.23 -11.33
CA LYS A 227 6.74 -8.79 -11.65
C LYS A 227 5.36 -8.21 -11.32
N PHE A 228 4.30 -8.98 -11.50
CA PHE A 228 2.96 -8.55 -11.12
C PHE A 228 2.77 -8.48 -9.61
N LEU A 229 3.48 -9.25 -8.79
CA LEU A 229 3.39 -9.13 -7.32
C LEU A 229 3.87 -7.76 -6.79
N GLU A 230 4.74 -7.05 -7.52
CA GLU A 230 5.13 -5.67 -7.16
C GLU A 230 4.05 -4.64 -7.47
N ARG A 231 3.21 -4.91 -8.48
CA ARG A 231 2.25 -3.95 -9.06
C ARG A 231 0.82 -4.22 -8.59
N ASP A 232 0.44 -5.48 -8.55
CA ASP A 232 -0.86 -6.01 -8.17
C ASP A 232 -0.81 -6.50 -6.71
N VAL A 233 -0.83 -5.52 -5.81
CA VAL A 233 -0.80 -5.74 -4.35
C VAL A 233 -1.93 -6.65 -3.88
N ARG A 234 -3.07 -6.67 -4.58
CA ARG A 234 -4.24 -7.46 -4.20
C ARG A 234 -4.29 -8.82 -4.88
N GLN A 235 -3.39 -9.08 -5.82
CA GLN A 235 -3.35 -10.31 -6.61
C GLN A 235 -4.69 -10.58 -7.30
N GLU A 236 -5.24 -9.55 -7.96
CA GLU A 236 -6.44 -9.67 -8.82
C GLU A 236 -6.16 -10.50 -10.09
N ILE A 237 -4.89 -10.64 -10.46
CA ILE A 237 -4.42 -11.37 -11.63
C ILE A 237 -3.76 -12.68 -11.18
N ALA A 238 -4.33 -13.81 -11.61
CA ALA A 238 -3.71 -15.12 -11.43
C ALA A 238 -2.90 -15.53 -12.66
N PHE A 239 -1.74 -16.11 -12.41
CA PHE A 239 -0.90 -16.73 -13.43
C PHE A 239 -0.97 -18.25 -13.26
N ALA A 240 -1.24 -18.95 -14.35
CA ALA A 240 -1.47 -20.39 -14.33
C ALA A 240 -0.77 -21.10 -15.49
N VAL A 241 -0.48 -22.38 -15.30
CA VAL A 241 0.16 -23.23 -16.29
C VAL A 241 -0.59 -24.57 -16.45
N VAL A 242 -0.84 -24.95 -17.69
CA VAL A 242 -1.19 -26.32 -18.06
C VAL A 242 0.10 -26.98 -18.55
N THR A 243 0.43 -28.16 -18.01
CA THR A 243 1.73 -28.81 -18.27
C THR A 243 1.65 -30.02 -19.20
N SER A 244 0.42 -30.45 -19.54
CA SER A 244 0.15 -31.70 -20.26
C SER A 244 -0.54 -31.40 -21.58
N PHE A 245 0.02 -31.90 -22.68
CA PHE A 245 -0.59 -31.78 -24.00
C PHE A 245 -2.00 -32.37 -24.06
N LYS A 246 -2.23 -33.50 -23.38
CA LYS A 246 -3.56 -34.12 -23.29
C LYS A 246 -4.59 -33.17 -22.69
N THR A 247 -4.24 -32.54 -21.56
CA THR A 247 -5.11 -31.58 -20.87
C THR A 247 -5.35 -30.34 -21.73
N THR A 248 -4.32 -29.85 -22.43
CA THR A 248 -4.44 -28.72 -23.37
C THR A 248 -5.50 -29.00 -24.45
N VAL A 249 -5.48 -30.19 -25.07
CA VAL A 249 -6.48 -30.59 -26.07
C VAL A 249 -7.86 -30.78 -25.46
N GLU A 250 -7.97 -31.41 -24.28
CA GLU A 250 -9.24 -31.57 -23.56
C GLU A 250 -9.90 -30.23 -23.19
N MET A 251 -9.10 -29.18 -23.02
CA MET A 251 -9.56 -27.81 -22.78
C MET A 251 -9.85 -27.02 -24.07
N GLY A 252 -9.85 -27.69 -25.24
CA GLY A 252 -10.15 -27.06 -26.53
C GLY A 252 -9.04 -26.14 -27.05
N VAL A 253 -7.79 -26.38 -26.65
CA VAL A 253 -6.63 -25.63 -27.13
C VAL A 253 -5.80 -26.51 -28.05
N ASP A 254 -5.76 -26.17 -29.33
CA ASP A 254 -5.11 -27.02 -30.35
C ASP A 254 -3.62 -26.73 -30.53
N ARG A 255 -3.10 -25.66 -29.90
CA ARG A 255 -1.71 -25.20 -30.05
C ARG A 255 -1.00 -25.15 -28.70
N SER A 256 0.24 -25.63 -28.66
CA SER A 256 1.12 -25.54 -27.50
C SER A 256 2.59 -25.47 -27.97
N PRO A 257 3.45 -24.58 -27.44
CA PRO A 257 3.16 -23.65 -26.34
C PRO A 257 2.34 -22.44 -26.79
N CYS A 258 1.39 -21.99 -25.98
CA CYS A 258 0.71 -20.70 -26.17
C CYS A 258 0.30 -20.10 -24.82
N ILE A 259 0.07 -18.78 -24.80
CA ILE A 259 -0.44 -18.09 -23.61
C ILE A 259 -1.78 -17.44 -23.98
N LYS A 260 -2.78 -17.64 -23.10
CA LYS A 260 -4.11 -17.05 -23.22
C LYS A 260 -4.38 -16.14 -22.02
N LEU A 261 -4.99 -14.99 -22.28
CA LEU A 261 -5.49 -14.06 -21.27
C LEU A 261 -7.00 -14.18 -21.20
N TYR A 262 -7.51 -14.65 -20.08
CA TYR A 262 -8.94 -14.78 -19.81
C TYR A 262 -9.41 -13.55 -19.05
N LEU A 263 -10.21 -12.73 -19.73
CA LEU A 263 -10.90 -11.59 -19.16
C LEU A 263 -12.35 -11.98 -18.86
N TRP A 264 -13.15 -11.00 -18.45
CA TRP A 264 -14.53 -11.24 -18.07
C TRP A 264 -15.46 -11.45 -19.28
N ASN A 265 -15.19 -10.76 -20.39
CA ASN A 265 -15.98 -10.78 -21.64
C ASN A 265 -15.26 -11.46 -22.82
N GLU A 266 -13.93 -11.49 -22.82
CA GLU A 266 -13.14 -12.02 -23.94
C GLU A 266 -11.96 -12.90 -23.49
N THR A 267 -11.40 -13.64 -24.44
CA THR A 267 -10.17 -14.41 -24.25
C THR A 267 -9.22 -14.08 -25.38
N LEU A 268 -8.01 -13.65 -25.05
CA LEU A 268 -7.01 -13.19 -26.01
C LEU A 268 -5.85 -14.17 -26.10
N ASP A 269 -5.40 -14.46 -27.32
CA ASP A 269 -4.17 -15.20 -27.58
C ASP A 269 -2.97 -14.25 -27.58
N TYR A 270 -1.90 -14.61 -26.87
CA TYR A 270 -0.66 -13.84 -26.85
C TYR A 270 0.09 -13.98 -28.19
N PRO A 271 0.37 -12.88 -28.91
CA PRO A 271 1.02 -12.94 -30.22
C PRO A 271 2.55 -12.78 -30.17
N GLY A 272 3.11 -12.43 -29.00
CA GLY A 272 4.52 -12.03 -28.86
C GLY A 272 5.47 -13.18 -28.55
N HIS A 273 6.72 -12.81 -28.25
CA HIS A 273 7.75 -13.77 -27.84
C HIS A 273 7.67 -14.06 -26.35
N PHE A 274 8.12 -15.23 -25.92
CA PHE A 274 8.16 -15.62 -24.51
C PHE A 274 9.23 -14.84 -23.74
N SER A 275 8.91 -13.59 -23.37
CA SER A 275 9.71 -12.68 -22.56
C SER A 275 8.84 -12.10 -21.46
N ALA A 276 9.39 -12.03 -20.25
CA ALA A 276 8.66 -11.53 -19.10
C ALA A 276 8.24 -10.06 -19.26
N ASP A 277 9.09 -9.21 -19.86
CA ASP A 277 8.80 -7.80 -20.09
C ASP A 277 7.67 -7.63 -21.12
N GLN A 278 7.79 -8.28 -22.28
CA GLN A 278 6.77 -8.19 -23.32
C GLN A 278 5.43 -8.74 -22.86
N LEU A 279 5.43 -9.83 -22.08
CA LEU A 279 4.21 -10.39 -21.53
C LEU A 279 3.60 -9.46 -20.47
N THR A 280 4.42 -8.87 -19.61
CA THR A 280 3.95 -7.88 -18.61
C THR A 280 3.29 -6.68 -19.27
N ASP A 281 3.93 -6.12 -20.30
CA ASP A 281 3.41 -4.97 -21.04
C ASP A 281 2.13 -5.32 -21.80
N TRP A 282 2.10 -6.49 -22.45
CA TRP A 282 0.93 -6.95 -23.17
C TRP A 282 -0.26 -7.18 -22.24
N VAL A 283 -0.09 -7.91 -21.12
CA VAL A 283 -1.15 -8.10 -20.13
C VAL A 283 -1.66 -6.73 -19.68
N THR A 284 -0.76 -5.85 -19.21
CA THR A 284 -1.12 -4.52 -18.71
C THR A 284 -1.91 -3.70 -19.75
N SER A 285 -1.52 -3.75 -21.03
CA SER A 285 -2.20 -3.02 -22.11
C SER A 285 -3.60 -3.52 -22.45
N ARG A 286 -3.93 -4.77 -22.08
CA ARG A 286 -5.21 -5.43 -22.39
C ARG A 286 -6.12 -5.55 -21.18
N LEU A 287 -5.62 -5.26 -19.98
CA LEU A 287 -6.42 -5.31 -18.76
C LEU A 287 -7.60 -4.33 -18.85
N HIS A 288 -8.79 -4.88 -18.70
CA HIS A 288 -10.00 -4.14 -18.42
C HIS A 288 -10.90 -5.02 -17.54
N GLN A 289 -11.56 -4.40 -16.57
CA GLN A 289 -12.31 -5.10 -15.53
C GLN A 289 -13.66 -4.42 -15.31
N VAL A 290 -14.66 -5.19 -14.86
CA VAL A 290 -16.00 -4.67 -14.51
C VAL A 290 -16.03 -3.90 -13.20
N SER A 291 -15.08 -4.18 -12.31
CA SER A 291 -14.95 -3.57 -10.99
C SER A 291 -13.49 -3.36 -10.68
N LEU A 292 -13.13 -2.19 -10.13
CA LEU A 292 -11.76 -1.87 -9.75
C LEU A 292 -11.73 -1.51 -8.26
N TRP A 293 -10.67 -1.91 -7.58
CA TRP A 293 -10.39 -1.40 -6.25
C TRP A 293 -9.39 -0.27 -6.27
N LEU A 294 -9.74 0.78 -5.54
CA LEU A 294 -8.90 1.95 -5.38
C LEU A 294 -8.44 2.01 -3.92
N SER A 295 -7.13 1.95 -3.72
CA SER A 295 -6.50 2.26 -2.44
C SER A 295 -6.04 3.72 -2.46
N PRO A 296 -6.69 4.63 -1.72
CA PRO A 296 -6.26 6.02 -1.67
C PRO A 296 -4.83 6.10 -1.11
N PRO A 297 -3.94 6.91 -1.70
CA PRO A 297 -2.52 6.96 -1.34
C PRO A 297 -2.25 7.65 0.01
N GLY A 298 -3.28 7.95 0.81
CA GLY A 298 -3.15 8.70 2.08
C GLY A 298 -2.79 10.18 1.92
N VAL A 299 -2.57 10.65 0.68
CA VAL A 299 -2.26 12.03 0.33
C VAL A 299 -3.26 12.55 -0.71
N LYS A 300 -3.33 13.88 -0.87
CA LYS A 300 -4.15 14.50 -1.92
C LYS A 300 -3.74 13.94 -3.28
N SER A 301 -4.69 13.35 -3.99
CA SER A 301 -4.44 12.71 -5.28
C SER A 301 -5.66 12.79 -6.18
N LEU A 302 -5.43 12.57 -7.48
CA LEU A 302 -6.46 12.49 -8.51
C LEU A 302 -6.76 11.05 -8.91
N THR A 303 -6.45 10.06 -8.07
CA THR A 303 -6.61 8.63 -8.40
C THR A 303 -8.05 8.24 -8.68
N LEU A 304 -9.02 8.87 -8.02
CA LEU A 304 -10.45 8.61 -8.25
C LEU A 304 -11.00 9.35 -9.47
N ALA A 305 -10.41 10.49 -9.84
CA ALA A 305 -10.98 11.41 -10.82
C ALA A 305 -11.29 10.74 -12.19
N PRO A 306 -10.40 9.93 -12.79
CA PRO A 306 -10.66 9.29 -14.07
C PRO A 306 -11.92 8.42 -14.08
N TYR A 307 -12.32 7.85 -12.94
CA TYR A 307 -13.43 6.90 -12.85
C TYR A 307 -14.78 7.58 -12.60
N VAL A 308 -14.79 8.76 -11.99
CA VAL A 308 -16.03 9.50 -11.68
C VAL A 308 -16.35 10.59 -12.71
N THR A 309 -15.37 11.03 -13.50
CA THR A 309 -15.59 12.06 -14.53
C THR A 309 -16.17 11.52 -15.83
N GLN A 310 -16.09 10.20 -16.06
CA GLN A 310 -16.56 9.56 -17.29
C GLN A 310 -18.08 9.34 -17.34
N GLY A 311 -18.78 9.46 -16.21
CA GLY A 311 -20.21 9.24 -16.11
C GLY A 311 -20.64 8.81 -14.71
N PRO A 312 -21.87 8.30 -14.56
CA PRO A 312 -22.34 7.72 -13.30
C PRO A 312 -21.41 6.59 -12.84
N ALA A 313 -20.94 6.67 -11.60
CA ALA A 313 -20.07 5.67 -11.00
C ALA A 313 -20.72 5.07 -9.75
N LEU A 314 -20.72 3.74 -9.64
CA LEU A 314 -21.07 3.04 -8.41
C LEU A 314 -19.82 2.92 -7.54
N VAL A 315 -19.81 3.60 -6.40
CA VAL A 315 -18.69 3.58 -5.46
C VAL A 315 -19.11 2.84 -4.19
N MET A 316 -18.41 1.75 -3.89
CA MET A 316 -18.61 0.99 -2.66
C MET A 316 -17.46 1.27 -1.70
N PHE A 317 -17.79 1.82 -0.53
CA PHE A 317 -16.85 1.95 0.58
C PHE A 317 -16.94 0.69 1.44
N THR A 318 -15.84 -0.03 1.56
CA THR A 318 -15.73 -1.22 2.41
C THR A 318 -14.43 -1.17 3.19
N PRO A 319 -14.38 -1.70 4.42
CA PRO A 319 -13.11 -1.93 5.10
C PRO A 319 -12.17 -2.73 4.21
N LEU A 320 -10.86 -2.45 4.32
CA LEU A 320 -9.77 -3.08 3.57
C LEU A 320 -9.85 -4.62 3.57
N GLU A 321 -10.48 -5.18 4.59
CA GLU A 321 -10.46 -6.59 4.94
C GLU A 321 -11.60 -7.42 4.32
N ASN A 322 -12.59 -6.79 3.67
CA ASN A 322 -13.80 -7.50 3.25
C ASN A 322 -13.83 -7.83 1.75
N PHE A 323 -13.07 -8.86 1.37
CA PHE A 323 -13.00 -9.39 0.01
C PHE A 323 -14.37 -9.85 -0.54
N VAL A 324 -15.28 -10.29 0.33
CA VAL A 324 -16.61 -10.79 -0.05
C VAL A 324 -17.45 -9.67 -0.68
N MET A 325 -17.41 -8.46 -0.12
CA MET A 325 -18.16 -7.33 -0.65
C MET A 325 -17.69 -6.95 -2.06
N TYR A 326 -16.37 -7.01 -2.27
CA TYR A 326 -15.78 -6.76 -3.59
C TYR A 326 -16.22 -7.79 -4.62
N ASP A 327 -16.20 -9.08 -4.26
CA ASP A 327 -16.63 -10.16 -5.16
C ASP A 327 -18.13 -10.04 -5.51
N MET A 328 -18.99 -9.62 -4.56
CA MET A 328 -20.41 -9.33 -4.84
C MET A 328 -20.59 -8.16 -5.80
N LEU A 329 -19.80 -7.09 -5.65
CA LEU A 329 -19.83 -5.96 -6.58
C LEU A 329 -19.40 -6.39 -7.99
N ARG A 330 -18.42 -7.29 -8.09
CA ARG A 330 -17.96 -7.87 -9.35
C ARG A 330 -19.07 -8.69 -10.02
N GLU A 331 -19.79 -9.51 -9.27
CA GLU A 331 -20.95 -10.27 -9.77
C GLU A 331 -22.01 -9.33 -10.38
N VAL A 332 -22.45 -8.32 -9.63
CA VAL A 332 -23.42 -7.32 -10.11
C VAL A 332 -22.91 -6.58 -11.34
N GLY A 333 -21.61 -6.25 -11.37
CA GLY A 333 -20.97 -5.62 -12.52
C GLY A 333 -21.04 -6.49 -13.78
N LEU A 334 -20.78 -7.80 -13.67
CA LEU A 334 -20.88 -8.73 -14.80
C LEU A 334 -22.30 -8.78 -15.37
N GLU A 335 -23.31 -8.87 -14.51
CA GLU A 335 -24.71 -8.87 -14.94
C GLU A 335 -25.10 -7.56 -15.63
N TYR A 336 -24.68 -6.43 -15.05
CA TYR A 336 -24.96 -5.10 -15.61
C TYR A 336 -24.34 -4.92 -17.01
N TYR A 337 -23.08 -5.36 -17.21
CA TYR A 337 -22.39 -5.22 -18.49
C TYR A 337 -22.75 -6.32 -19.51
N ASN A 338 -23.52 -7.34 -19.13
CA ASN A 338 -23.95 -8.42 -20.03
C ASN A 338 -25.16 -8.03 -20.91
N CYS A 339 -25.12 -6.87 -21.58
CA CYS A 339 -26.24 -6.34 -22.37
C CYS A 339 -26.71 -7.27 -23.50
N ASN A 340 -25.83 -8.15 -23.99
CA ASN A 340 -26.13 -9.08 -25.07
C ASN A 340 -26.64 -10.45 -24.57
N ASN A 341 -26.84 -10.62 -23.26
CA ASN A 341 -27.24 -11.90 -22.65
C ASN A 341 -26.31 -13.07 -23.04
N SER A 342 -25.00 -12.86 -23.04
CA SER A 342 -24.01 -13.93 -23.25
C SER A 342 -24.14 -14.97 -22.14
N SER A 343 -24.26 -16.23 -22.56
CA SER A 343 -24.37 -17.36 -21.65
C SER A 343 -23.10 -17.58 -20.82
N GLU A 344 -21.94 -17.30 -21.40
CA GLU A 344 -20.63 -17.45 -20.77
C GLU A 344 -20.45 -16.44 -19.63
N ILE A 345 -20.87 -15.19 -19.83
CA ILE A 345 -20.79 -14.14 -18.81
C ILE A 345 -21.78 -14.46 -17.67
N SER A 346 -23.01 -14.89 -17.99
CA SER A 346 -23.99 -15.30 -16.98
C SER A 346 -23.51 -16.49 -16.16
N GLN A 347 -22.88 -17.49 -16.79
CA GLN A 347 -22.27 -18.62 -16.09
C GLN A 347 -21.11 -18.18 -15.19
N LEU A 348 -20.27 -17.25 -15.64
CA LEU A 348 -19.18 -16.70 -14.83
C LEU A 348 -19.73 -15.97 -13.60
N ALA A 349 -20.75 -15.12 -13.76
CA ALA A 349 -21.41 -14.42 -12.66
C ALA A 349 -21.99 -15.42 -11.64
N GLN A 350 -22.68 -16.47 -12.11
CA GLN A 350 -23.20 -17.52 -11.24
C GLN A 350 -22.09 -18.28 -10.50
N ASN A 351 -20.98 -18.60 -11.16
CA ASN A 351 -19.85 -19.27 -10.52
C ASN A 351 -19.21 -18.39 -9.43
N ILE A 352 -19.09 -17.08 -9.67
CA ILE A 352 -18.63 -16.12 -8.65
C ILE A 352 -19.61 -16.07 -7.48
N SER A 353 -20.91 -16.00 -7.74
CA SER A 353 -21.95 -16.01 -6.70
C SER A 353 -21.86 -17.25 -5.78
N ASN A 354 -21.66 -18.42 -6.38
CA ASN A 354 -21.46 -19.67 -5.66
C ASN A 354 -20.16 -19.63 -4.83
N PHE A 355 -19.06 -19.17 -5.42
CA PHE A 355 -17.78 -19.03 -4.74
C PHE A 355 -17.86 -18.09 -3.53
N VAL A 356 -18.54 -16.95 -3.68
CA VAL A 356 -18.80 -15.99 -2.60
C VAL A 356 -19.62 -16.63 -1.47
N SER A 357 -20.70 -17.33 -1.82
CA SER A 357 -21.56 -18.02 -0.87
C SER A 357 -20.78 -19.07 -0.04
N GLU A 358 -19.88 -19.81 -0.68
CA GLU A 358 -19.00 -20.75 0.01
C GLU A 358 -18.03 -20.05 0.97
N ARG A 359 -17.44 -18.91 0.59
CA ARG A 359 -16.56 -18.13 1.47
C ARG A 359 -17.31 -17.61 2.70
N ILE A 360 -18.51 -17.07 2.51
CA ILE A 360 -19.37 -16.59 3.60
C ILE A 360 -19.70 -17.73 4.56
N SER A 361 -20.10 -18.90 4.02
CA SER A 361 -20.45 -20.06 4.85
C SER A 361 -19.25 -20.58 5.66
N ARG A 362 -18.05 -20.62 5.05
CA ARG A 362 -16.81 -20.99 5.75
C ARG A 362 -16.46 -20.00 6.86
N ALA A 363 -16.51 -18.70 6.58
CA ALA A 363 -16.24 -17.67 7.57
C ALA A 363 -17.19 -17.75 8.78
N ARG A 364 -18.49 -18.02 8.53
CA ARG A 364 -19.48 -18.26 9.60
C ARG A 364 -19.14 -19.47 10.45
N ARG A 365 -18.73 -20.60 9.85
CA ARG A 365 -18.33 -21.81 10.60
C ARG A 365 -17.11 -21.57 11.48
N THR A 366 -16.10 -20.86 10.97
CA THR A 366 -14.90 -20.52 11.74
C THR A 366 -15.21 -19.55 12.89
N SER A 367 -16.13 -18.60 12.69
CA SER A 367 -16.57 -17.72 13.78
C SER A 367 -17.27 -18.51 14.91
N LEU A 368 -18.15 -19.45 14.56
CA LEU A 368 -18.82 -20.32 15.53
C LEU A 368 -17.84 -21.26 16.27
N SER A 369 -16.81 -21.76 15.58
CA SER A 369 -15.77 -22.59 16.23
C SER A 369 -14.85 -21.78 17.14
N CYS A 370 -14.60 -20.50 16.85
CA CYS A 370 -13.89 -19.59 17.75
C CYS A 370 -14.73 -19.22 18.98
N GLN A 371 -16.04 -18.97 18.82
CA GLN A 371 -16.95 -18.69 19.94
C GLN A 371 -17.10 -19.89 20.90
N SER A 372 -17.09 -21.12 20.38
CA SER A 372 -17.11 -22.32 21.23
C SER A 372 -15.78 -22.60 21.93
N ARG A 373 -14.66 -22.08 21.43
CA ARG A 373 -13.34 -22.13 22.09
C ARG A 373 -13.08 -20.99 23.07
N SER A 374 -13.86 -19.90 23.02
CA SER A 374 -13.66 -18.72 23.89
C SER A 374 -14.39 -18.80 25.24
N LEU A 375 -14.80 -19.98 25.70
CA LEU A 375 -15.47 -20.15 27.00
C LEU A 375 -14.54 -20.00 28.22
N ASP A 376 -13.22 -19.86 28.03
CA ASP A 376 -12.25 -19.70 29.13
C ASP A 376 -11.49 -18.36 29.15
N TYR A 377 -11.91 -17.35 28.37
CA TYR A 377 -11.31 -16.02 28.48
C TYR A 377 -12.37 -14.95 28.22
N ALA A 378 -12.90 -14.37 29.30
CA ALA A 378 -13.69 -13.15 29.25
C ALA A 378 -12.72 -11.96 29.27
N PRO A 379 -12.44 -11.26 28.16
CA PRO A 379 -11.74 -9.99 28.24
C PRO A 379 -12.69 -8.97 28.89
N THR A 380 -12.26 -8.37 30.00
CA THR A 380 -12.89 -7.17 30.55
C THR A 380 -12.80 -6.05 29.52
N VAL A 381 -13.88 -5.83 28.77
CA VAL A 381 -14.05 -4.65 27.92
C VAL A 381 -14.29 -3.46 28.83
N GLN A 382 -13.27 -2.64 29.06
CA GLN A 382 -13.48 -1.30 29.60
C GLN A 382 -13.96 -0.40 28.47
N VAL A 383 -15.23 0.01 28.55
CA VAL A 383 -15.78 1.07 27.71
C VAL A 383 -15.21 2.40 28.21
N LEU A 384 -14.20 2.92 27.52
CA LEU A 384 -13.77 4.31 27.69
C LEU A 384 -14.77 5.21 26.98
N ASN A 385 -15.65 5.85 27.76
CA ASN A 385 -16.50 6.93 27.27
C ASN A 385 -15.62 8.14 26.94
N ASN A 386 -15.17 8.24 25.69
CA ASN A 386 -14.62 9.49 25.18
C ASN A 386 -15.77 10.48 24.97
N VAL A 387 -15.95 11.36 25.95
CA VAL A 387 -16.75 12.57 25.80
C VAL A 387 -15.99 13.48 24.84
N TRP A 388 -16.49 13.60 23.61
CA TRP A 388 -16.03 14.63 22.68
C TRP A 388 -16.46 15.98 23.25
N ILE A 389 -15.48 16.75 23.73
CA ILE A 389 -15.67 18.17 24.06
C ILE A 389 -15.53 18.91 22.73
N ASN A 390 -16.63 19.53 22.29
CA ASN A 390 -16.63 20.48 21.17
C ASN A 390 -15.85 21.74 21.52
#